data_AF-Q6LQ46-F1
#
_entry.id   AF-Q6LQ46-F1
#
_cell.length_a   1.000
_cell.length_b   1.000
_cell.length_c   1.000
_cell.angle_alpha   90.00
_cell.angle_beta   90.00
_cell.angle_gamma   90.00
#
_symmetry.space_group_name_H-M   'P 1'
#
loop_
_entity.id
_entity.type
_entity.pdbx_description
1 polymer ?
#
loop_
_entity_poly.entity_id
_entity_poly.type
_entity_poly.pdbx_seq_one_letter_code
_entity_poly.pdbx_strand_id
1 'polypeptide(L)'
;MWKQLNNACDIGAGLWGNTPKSSTGSFWIQCNYSSAIPNKSFSRKVNLLFPDNAYLIEDTGKYRCLIGPYSTHTKAMGAKQQLETQKITSTFIRQTTKTISGLAKTSTLKPISKSKNTQITPAKAPNNPKLNTLVENRVVLNSIIYSFTFNGLQYHQPKDIYSTENMPPMFINEQDNYWSRININSAQKWCRNYGLRLPTYEEIELLQSHGRHLLMRYRWPTEISYWTSSVNPITNEIKTLNLRSGKYDEYRPPALLYTACVK
;
A
#
# COMPACT_ATOMS: atom_id res chain seq x y z
N MET A 1 13.60 21.34 -16.56
CA MET A 1 13.51 20.20 -17.50
C MET A 1 13.95 18.98 -16.71
N TRP A 2 13.31 17.81 -16.87
CA TRP A 2 13.66 16.66 -16.04
C TRP A 2 15.06 16.14 -16.33
N LYS A 3 15.83 15.83 -15.29
CA LYS A 3 17.06 15.03 -15.40
C LYS A 3 16.65 13.56 -15.49
N GLN A 4 17.12 12.82 -16.50
CA GLN A 4 16.79 11.40 -16.65
C GLN A 4 17.76 10.54 -15.82
N LEU A 5 17.23 9.49 -15.19
CA LEU A 5 17.99 8.42 -14.55
C LEU A 5 17.95 7.17 -15.43
N ASN A 6 19.04 6.41 -15.42
CA ASN A 6 19.12 5.10 -16.03
C ASN A 6 18.20 4.10 -15.28
N ASN A 7 17.58 3.16 -16.00
CA ASN A 7 16.67 2.15 -15.44
C ASN A 7 17.35 1.19 -14.43
N ALA A 8 18.69 1.06 -14.47
CA ALA A 8 19.48 0.32 -13.48
C ALA A 8 19.78 1.11 -12.18
N CYS A 9 19.27 2.35 -12.03
CA CYS A 9 19.46 3.14 -10.82
C CYS A 9 18.68 2.55 -9.63
N ASP A 10 19.31 2.38 -8.48
CA ASP A 10 18.61 1.96 -7.26
C ASP A 10 17.72 3.09 -6.72
N ILE A 11 16.42 2.94 -6.94
CA ILE A 11 15.38 3.85 -6.44
C ILE A 11 14.74 3.37 -5.14
N GLY A 12 15.20 2.24 -4.60
CA GLY A 12 14.82 1.70 -3.31
C GLY A 12 13.38 1.21 -3.20
N ALA A 13 13.01 0.72 -2.01
CA ALA A 13 11.64 0.35 -1.67
C ALA A 13 10.89 1.53 -1.04
N GLY A 14 9.60 1.68 -1.32
CA GLY A 14 8.76 2.68 -0.65
C GLY A 14 8.66 2.44 0.86
N LEU A 15 8.76 3.51 1.66
CA LEU A 15 8.61 3.47 3.12
C LEU A 15 7.16 3.64 3.58
N TRP A 16 6.34 4.41 2.85
CA TRP A 16 4.88 4.49 3.05
C TRP A 16 4.39 4.84 4.48
N GLY A 17 5.22 5.50 5.30
CA GLY A 17 4.90 5.84 6.69
C GLY A 17 5.64 4.98 7.72
N ASN A 18 6.22 3.85 7.30
CA ASN A 18 7.13 3.06 8.14
C ASN A 18 8.42 3.83 8.42
N THR A 19 9.01 3.58 9.58
CA THR A 19 10.35 4.06 9.90
C THR A 19 11.40 3.39 8.99
N PRO A 20 12.53 4.06 8.70
CA PRO A 20 13.63 3.48 7.93
C PRO A 20 14.08 2.14 8.51
N LYS A 21 14.17 1.10 7.67
CA LYS A 21 14.49 -0.28 8.12
C LYS A 21 15.93 -0.42 8.62
N SER A 22 16.80 0.48 8.18
CA SER A 22 18.16 0.66 8.67
C SER A 22 18.51 2.16 8.67
N SER A 23 19.52 2.55 9.45
CA SER A 23 20.13 3.88 9.40
C SER A 23 21.00 4.11 8.15
N THR A 24 21.24 3.06 7.37
CA THR A 24 22.04 3.02 6.14
C THR A 24 21.16 3.15 4.89
N GLY A 25 21.73 3.69 3.81
CA GLY A 25 21.00 3.87 2.54
C GLY A 25 20.78 5.33 2.17
N SER A 26 19.98 5.54 1.14
CA SER A 26 19.60 6.86 0.63
C SER A 26 18.11 6.91 0.36
N PHE A 27 17.55 8.12 0.46
CA PHE A 27 16.11 8.32 0.44
C PHE A 27 15.68 9.10 -0.80
N TRP A 28 14.68 8.61 -1.52
CA TRP A 28 14.03 9.33 -2.62
C TRP A 28 12.63 9.74 -2.23
N ILE A 29 12.06 10.77 -2.84
CA ILE A 29 10.62 11.02 -2.81
C ILE A 29 10.08 10.69 -4.19
N GLN A 30 9.18 9.72 -4.30
CA GLN A 30 8.45 9.53 -5.55
C GLN A 30 7.30 10.54 -5.61
N CYS A 31 7.26 11.35 -6.67
CA CYS A 31 6.26 12.41 -6.81
C CYS A 31 5.15 12.14 -7.83
N ASN A 32 5.33 11.14 -8.70
CA ASN A 32 4.34 10.66 -9.67
C ASN A 32 4.76 9.26 -10.18
N TYR A 33 3.80 8.48 -10.69
CA TYR A 33 4.04 7.28 -11.49
C TYR A 33 2.93 7.12 -12.55
N SER A 34 3.28 7.18 -13.83
CA SER A 34 2.31 7.15 -14.94
C SER A 34 2.94 6.63 -16.22
N SER A 35 2.14 6.05 -17.13
CA SER A 35 2.60 5.69 -18.48
C SER A 35 3.00 6.91 -19.33
N ALA A 36 2.58 8.11 -18.94
CA ALA A 36 2.95 9.36 -19.60
C ALA A 36 3.95 10.17 -18.75
N ILE A 37 4.87 10.87 -19.43
CA ILE A 37 5.75 11.88 -18.81
C ILE A 37 4.87 12.95 -18.13
N PRO A 38 5.22 13.45 -16.93
CA PRO A 38 4.41 14.46 -16.24
C PRO A 38 4.19 15.73 -17.08
N ASN A 39 2.96 16.26 -17.07
CA ASN A 39 2.61 17.42 -17.89
C ASN A 39 3.47 18.68 -17.57
N LYS A 40 3.46 19.66 -18.49
CA LYS A 40 4.30 20.88 -18.37
C LYS A 40 4.04 21.67 -17.08
N SER A 41 2.80 21.72 -16.58
CA SER A 41 2.44 22.46 -15.36
C SER A 41 3.03 21.80 -14.11
N PHE A 42 2.82 20.49 -13.96
CA PHE A 42 3.41 19.68 -12.89
C PHE A 42 4.93 19.73 -12.93
N SER A 43 5.51 19.52 -14.12
CA SER A 43 6.95 19.58 -14.34
C SER A 43 7.55 20.94 -13.97
N ARG A 44 6.84 22.06 -14.24
CA ARG A 44 7.29 23.39 -13.84
C ARG A 44 7.27 23.54 -12.31
N LYS A 45 6.19 23.13 -11.64
CA LYS A 45 6.09 23.19 -10.16
C LYS A 45 7.22 22.41 -9.49
N VAL A 46 7.44 21.15 -9.86
CA VAL A 46 8.47 20.31 -9.22
C VAL A 46 9.88 20.84 -9.49
N ASN A 47 10.19 21.26 -10.72
CA ASN A 47 11.50 21.85 -11.03
C ASN A 47 11.71 23.24 -10.38
N LEU A 48 10.66 23.97 -10.01
CA LEU A 48 10.80 25.26 -9.30
C LEU A 48 11.08 25.06 -7.80
N LEU A 49 10.52 24.00 -7.21
CA LEU A 49 10.81 23.59 -5.82
C LEU A 49 12.17 22.88 -5.68
N PHE A 50 12.55 22.08 -6.67
CA PHE A 50 13.73 21.20 -6.64
C PHE A 50 14.55 21.29 -7.93
N PRO A 51 15.11 22.46 -8.27
CA PRO A 51 15.72 22.73 -9.59
C PRO A 51 16.83 21.76 -9.98
N ASP A 52 17.62 21.29 -9.01
CA ASP A 52 18.73 20.36 -9.26
C ASP A 52 18.49 18.92 -8.81
N ASN A 53 17.48 18.67 -7.99
CA ASN A 53 17.23 17.37 -7.36
C ASN A 53 15.99 16.64 -7.89
N ALA A 54 15.40 17.11 -9.00
CA ALA A 54 14.22 16.52 -9.63
C ALA A 54 14.59 15.66 -10.85
N TYR A 55 14.18 14.40 -10.81
CA TYR A 55 14.53 13.37 -11.78
C TYR A 55 13.30 12.63 -12.31
N LEU A 56 13.47 12.03 -13.48
CA LEU A 56 12.55 11.06 -14.06
C LEU A 56 13.32 9.75 -14.32
N ILE A 57 12.67 8.61 -14.08
CA ILE A 57 13.19 7.28 -14.44
C ILE A 57 12.10 6.52 -15.19
N GLU A 58 12.49 5.79 -16.23
CA GLU A 58 11.61 4.81 -16.87
C GLU A 58 11.70 3.47 -16.11
N ASP A 59 10.54 2.96 -15.73
CA ASP A 59 10.33 1.69 -15.05
C ASP A 59 9.19 0.96 -15.77
N THR A 60 9.50 -0.15 -16.45
CA THR A 60 8.53 -1.02 -17.15
C THR A 60 7.54 -0.29 -18.06
N GLY A 61 8.03 0.63 -18.91
CA GLY A 61 7.22 1.41 -19.85
C GLY A 61 6.38 2.51 -19.18
N LYS A 62 6.70 2.85 -17.92
CA LYS A 62 6.08 3.94 -17.15
C LYS A 62 7.16 4.85 -16.58
N TYR A 63 6.80 6.10 -16.31
CA TYR A 63 7.70 7.11 -15.78
C TYR A 63 7.44 7.37 -14.30
N ARG A 64 8.46 7.25 -13.46
CA ARG A 64 8.44 7.72 -12.06
C ARG A 64 9.13 9.07 -11.97
N CYS A 65 8.47 10.05 -11.34
CA CYS A 65 9.16 11.24 -10.83
C CYS A 65 9.86 10.87 -9.51
N LEU A 66 11.13 11.24 -9.36
CA LEU A 66 11.91 11.06 -8.14
C LEU A 66 12.58 12.37 -7.73
N ILE A 67 12.66 12.62 -6.42
CA ILE A 67 13.36 13.78 -5.85
C ILE A 67 14.35 13.28 -4.79
N GLY A 68 15.62 13.68 -4.89
CA GLY A 68 16.71 13.17 -4.05
C GLY A 68 17.99 12.93 -4.85
N PRO A 69 18.89 12.02 -4.43
CA PRO A 69 18.79 11.21 -3.21
C PRO A 69 19.15 12.04 -1.97
N TYR A 70 18.40 11.85 -0.90
CA TYR A 70 18.65 12.45 0.42
C TYR A 70 19.44 11.50 1.32
N SER A 71 20.35 12.06 2.12
CA SER A 71 21.20 11.28 3.04
C SER A 71 20.50 10.79 4.31
N THR A 72 19.27 11.26 4.59
CA THR A 72 18.54 10.97 5.84
C THR A 72 17.03 11.05 5.58
N HIS A 73 16.27 10.26 6.34
CA HIS A 73 14.80 10.25 6.29
C HIS A 73 14.20 11.63 6.59
N THR A 74 14.73 12.36 7.58
CA THR A 74 14.25 13.71 7.96
C THR A 74 14.33 14.72 6.81
N LYS A 75 15.40 14.69 6.01
CA LYS A 75 15.52 15.55 4.81
C LYS A 75 14.49 15.18 3.74
N ALA A 76 14.26 13.90 3.51
CA ALA A 76 13.21 13.43 2.58
C ALA A 76 11.79 13.78 3.08
N MET A 77 11.56 13.77 4.40
CA MET A 77 10.28 14.18 4.99
C MET A 77 10.02 15.67 4.83
N GLY A 78 11.01 16.54 5.07
CA GLY A 78 10.87 17.98 4.84
C GLY A 78 10.57 18.33 3.38
N ALA A 79 11.23 17.66 2.43
CA ALA A 79 10.94 17.85 1.00
C ALA A 79 9.60 17.22 0.57
N LYS A 80 9.12 16.16 1.23
CA LYS A 80 7.75 15.64 1.05
C LYS A 80 6.70 16.68 1.49
N GLN A 81 6.89 17.31 2.65
CA GLN A 81 6.02 18.38 3.14
C GLN A 81 5.99 19.58 2.17
N GLN A 82 7.12 19.95 1.58
CA GLN A 82 7.15 21.01 0.56
C GLN A 82 6.26 20.69 -0.66
N LEU A 83 6.22 19.44 -1.13
CA LEU A 83 5.30 19.01 -2.19
C LEU A 83 3.83 19.10 -1.75
N GLU A 84 3.52 18.70 -0.52
CA GLU A 84 2.17 18.76 0.05
C GLU A 84 1.63 20.19 0.12
N THR A 85 2.46 21.18 0.50
CA THR A 85 2.05 22.61 0.48
C THR A 85 1.65 23.09 -0.91
N GLN A 86 2.15 22.46 -1.97
CA GLN A 86 1.85 22.76 -3.37
C GLN A 86 0.71 21.91 -3.94
N LYS A 87 -0.03 21.22 -3.06
CA LYS A 87 -1.12 20.28 -3.36
C LYS A 87 -0.67 19.07 -4.20
N ILE A 88 0.60 18.67 -4.07
CA ILE A 88 1.15 17.44 -4.68
C ILE A 88 1.15 16.37 -3.58
N THR A 89 -0.02 15.74 -3.37
CA THR A 89 -0.30 14.89 -2.20
C THR A 89 0.03 13.41 -2.40
N SER A 90 0.04 12.90 -3.63
CA SER A 90 0.36 11.50 -3.96
C SER A 90 1.87 11.20 -3.93
N THR A 91 2.55 11.62 -2.85
CA THR A 91 4.00 11.55 -2.69
C THR A 91 4.40 10.63 -1.54
N PHE A 92 5.52 9.94 -1.67
CA PHE A 92 6.02 9.05 -0.62
C PHE A 92 7.54 8.90 -0.67
N ILE A 93 8.14 8.62 0.48
CA ILE A 93 9.58 8.38 0.60
C ILE A 93 9.88 6.92 0.21
N ARG A 94 11.01 6.70 -0.47
CA ARG A 94 11.63 5.40 -0.75
C ARG A 94 13.00 5.34 -0.08
N GLN A 95 13.47 4.16 0.31
CA GLN A 95 14.81 3.91 0.87
C GLN A 95 15.55 2.84 0.06
N THR A 96 16.78 3.11 -0.35
CA THR A 96 17.72 2.12 -0.90
C THR A 96 18.41 1.31 0.20
N THR A 97 18.90 0.13 -0.14
CA THR A 97 19.67 -0.71 0.81
C THR A 97 21.12 -0.25 0.98
N LYS A 98 21.65 0.49 0.00
CA LYS A 98 23.02 1.04 -0.02
C LYS A 98 22.98 2.54 -0.27
N THR A 99 23.94 3.28 0.29
CA THR A 99 24.07 4.72 0.05
C THR A 99 24.42 4.99 -1.41
N ILE A 100 23.68 5.87 -2.08
CA ILE A 100 23.92 6.24 -3.47
C ILE A 100 25.03 7.29 -3.53
N SER A 101 26.27 6.83 -3.60
CA SER A 101 27.44 7.69 -3.86
C SER A 101 27.54 8.00 -5.36
N GLY A 102 27.20 9.22 -5.77
CA GLY A 102 27.45 9.70 -7.14
C GLY A 102 26.39 10.64 -7.74
N LEU A 103 25.19 10.75 -7.16
CA LEU A 103 24.07 11.49 -7.75
C LEU A 103 23.75 12.85 -7.12
N ALA A 104 24.37 13.20 -5.99
CA ALA A 104 24.13 14.47 -5.31
C ALA A 104 25.44 15.27 -5.11
N LYS A 105 25.60 16.38 -5.84
CA LYS A 105 26.35 17.52 -5.29
C LYS A 105 25.49 18.14 -4.19
N THR A 106 26.10 18.39 -3.04
CA THR A 106 25.41 18.78 -1.81
C THR A 106 24.58 20.06 -1.96
N SER A 107 23.25 19.91 -2.02
CA SER A 107 22.34 21.01 -1.74
C SER A 107 22.39 21.32 -0.24
N THR A 108 23.23 22.27 0.13
CA THR A 108 23.28 22.85 1.47
C THR A 108 22.05 23.74 1.68
N LEU A 109 21.13 23.28 2.53
CA LEU A 109 20.10 24.16 3.09
C LEU A 109 20.79 25.31 3.82
N LYS A 110 20.54 26.55 3.39
CA LYS A 110 20.98 27.76 4.11
C LYS A 110 20.35 27.77 5.52
N PRO A 111 21.12 27.75 6.61
CA PRO A 111 20.56 27.80 7.96
C PRO A 111 20.27 29.26 8.35
N ILE A 112 19.04 29.57 8.77
CA ILE A 112 18.73 30.82 9.47
C ILE A 112 18.72 30.57 10.98
N SER A 113 19.91 30.74 11.56
CA SER A 113 20.24 31.36 12.86
C SER A 113 19.63 30.85 14.20
N LYS A 114 20.55 30.66 15.18
CA LYS A 114 20.44 30.99 16.64
C LYS A 114 19.47 30.14 17.50
N SER A 115 19.74 29.78 18.76
CA SER A 115 20.95 29.85 19.62
C SER A 115 20.75 29.02 20.92
N LYS A 116 21.84 28.79 21.69
CA LYS A 116 21.98 28.34 23.10
C LYS A 116 22.04 26.83 23.46
N ASN A 117 23.24 26.45 23.91
CA ASN A 117 23.62 25.62 25.08
C ASN A 117 22.50 25.35 26.12
N THR A 118 22.43 24.22 26.84
CA THR A 118 23.49 23.57 27.65
C THR A 118 23.14 22.10 27.98
N GLN A 119 24.17 21.31 28.31
CA GLN A 119 24.15 19.88 28.64
C GLN A 119 24.08 19.62 30.16
N ILE A 120 23.05 18.94 30.69
CA ILE A 120 23.05 18.29 32.03
C ILE A 120 22.20 17.00 32.02
N THR A 121 22.72 15.93 32.62
CA THR A 121 22.07 14.67 33.05
C THR A 121 22.38 14.44 34.54
N PRO A 122 21.85 13.41 35.25
CA PRO A 122 20.62 12.61 35.10
C PRO A 122 19.75 12.59 36.40
N ALA A 123 18.52 12.06 36.37
CA ALA A 123 17.75 11.73 37.59
C ALA A 123 16.84 10.50 37.41
N LYS A 124 16.52 9.82 38.52
CA LYS A 124 15.97 8.45 38.61
C LYS A 124 14.46 8.45 38.97
N ALA A 125 13.73 7.41 38.59
CA ALA A 125 12.26 7.30 38.73
C ALA A 125 11.76 6.94 40.15
N PRO A 126 10.44 7.12 40.39
CA PRO A 126 9.66 6.13 41.16
C PRO A 126 8.27 5.80 40.55
N ASN A 127 7.68 4.68 40.97
CA ASN A 127 6.31 4.23 40.64
C ASN A 127 5.26 4.95 41.53
N ASN A 128 3.93 4.85 41.43
CA ASN A 128 2.94 3.97 40.74
C ASN A 128 1.57 4.75 40.75
N PRO A 129 0.35 4.22 40.43
CA PRO A 129 -0.08 2.97 39.77
C PRO A 129 -1.03 3.20 38.56
N LYS A 130 -1.63 2.10 38.04
CA LYS A 130 -2.53 2.04 36.87
C LYS A 130 -3.69 3.05 36.85
N LEU A 131 -3.97 3.60 35.66
CA LEU A 131 -5.30 4.04 35.25
C LEU A 131 -5.68 3.31 33.94
N ASN A 132 -6.83 2.64 33.92
CA ASN A 132 -7.34 1.96 32.73
C ASN A 132 -7.98 2.98 31.78
N THR A 133 -7.27 3.43 30.75
CA THR A 133 -7.90 4.02 29.57
C THR A 133 -8.24 2.92 28.57
N LEU A 134 -9.49 2.46 28.64
CA LEU A 134 -10.18 1.79 27.54
C LEU A 134 -10.39 2.79 26.40
N VAL A 135 -9.31 3.10 25.68
CA VAL A 135 -9.41 3.64 24.32
C VAL A 135 -9.20 2.46 23.40
N GLU A 136 -10.32 1.87 22.97
CA GLU A 136 -10.34 0.96 21.83
C GLU A 136 -9.99 1.79 20.59
N ASN A 137 -8.68 2.04 20.39
CA ASN A 137 -8.11 2.55 19.16
C ASN A 137 -8.30 1.46 18.09
N ARG A 138 -9.55 1.31 17.65
CA ARG A 138 -9.87 0.69 16.37
C ARG A 138 -9.24 1.57 15.31
N VAL A 139 -7.99 1.25 14.98
CA VAL A 139 -7.38 1.55 13.69
C VAL A 139 -8.17 0.74 12.67
N VAL A 140 -9.42 1.12 12.42
CA VAL A 140 -10.20 0.56 11.32
C VAL A 140 -9.55 1.11 10.05
N LEU A 141 -8.89 0.21 9.34
CA LEU A 141 -7.95 0.49 8.26
C LEU A 141 -8.45 1.51 7.22
N ASN A 142 -7.50 2.13 6.52
CA ASN A 142 -7.73 2.75 5.21
C ASN A 142 -8.11 1.74 4.08
N SER A 143 -8.69 0.58 4.44
CA SER A 143 -9.27 -0.42 3.55
C SER A 143 -10.81 -0.45 3.61
N ILE A 144 -11.46 0.40 4.43
CA ILE A 144 -12.93 0.59 4.45
C ILE A 144 -13.37 1.45 3.24
N ILE A 145 -13.15 0.97 2.02
CA ILE A 145 -13.73 1.62 0.82
C ILE A 145 -14.56 0.61 -0.02
N TYR A 146 -14.36 -0.70 0.17
CA TYR A 146 -15.08 -1.75 -0.58
C TYR A 146 -15.62 -2.84 0.35
N SER A 147 -16.53 -2.42 1.25
CA SER A 147 -17.37 -3.34 2.01
C SER A 147 -18.85 -3.05 1.79
N PHE A 148 -19.67 -4.10 1.73
CA PHE A 148 -21.13 -4.00 1.79
C PHE A 148 -21.70 -5.05 2.74
N THR A 149 -22.88 -4.78 3.29
CA THR A 149 -23.61 -5.75 4.11
C THR A 149 -24.59 -6.52 3.23
N PHE A 150 -24.59 -7.85 3.36
CA PHE A 150 -25.55 -8.74 2.71
C PHE A 150 -25.86 -9.92 3.62
N ASN A 151 -27.14 -10.27 3.78
CA ASN A 151 -27.61 -11.33 4.68
C ASN A 151 -27.01 -11.27 6.10
N GLY A 152 -26.94 -10.07 6.69
CA GLY A 152 -26.37 -9.84 8.04
C GLY A 152 -24.83 -9.85 8.12
N LEU A 153 -24.12 -10.31 7.09
CA LEU A 153 -22.66 -10.35 7.04
C LEU A 153 -22.10 -9.08 6.39
N GLN A 154 -21.02 -8.53 6.95
CA GLN A 154 -20.26 -7.46 6.30
C GLN A 154 -19.15 -8.07 5.45
N TYR A 155 -19.31 -8.03 4.13
CA TYR A 155 -18.30 -8.49 3.18
C TYR A 155 -17.24 -7.41 2.97
N HIS A 156 -15.97 -7.80 2.97
CA HIS A 156 -14.81 -6.95 2.75
C HIS A 156 -13.94 -7.55 1.65
N GLN A 157 -13.49 -6.72 0.70
CA GLN A 157 -12.57 -7.15 -0.35
C GLN A 157 -11.26 -6.35 -0.33
N PRO A 158 -10.08 -7.00 -0.41
CA PRO A 158 -8.84 -6.32 -0.72
C PRO A 158 -8.84 -5.92 -2.18
N LYS A 159 -8.87 -4.62 -2.42
CA LYS A 159 -8.81 -4.08 -3.77
C LYS A 159 -7.37 -4.12 -4.28
N ASP A 160 -6.54 -3.19 -3.82
CA ASP A 160 -5.30 -2.83 -4.49
C ASP A 160 -4.01 -3.13 -3.71
N ILE A 161 -2.90 -2.76 -4.34
CA ILE A 161 -1.52 -2.81 -3.82
C ILE A 161 -1.27 -1.95 -2.57
N TYR A 162 -2.24 -1.14 -2.17
CA TYR A 162 -2.19 -0.28 -0.98
C TYR A 162 -3.14 -0.76 0.12
N SER A 163 -4.11 -1.60 -0.22
CA SER A 163 -5.22 -1.97 0.66
C SER A 163 -4.75 -2.72 1.91
N THR A 164 -3.67 -3.50 1.81
CA THR A 164 -2.94 -4.04 2.97
C THR A 164 -1.48 -4.36 2.67
N GLU A 165 -0.59 -3.98 3.59
CA GLU A 165 0.85 -4.31 3.61
C GLU A 165 1.15 -5.83 3.61
N ASN A 166 0.16 -6.66 3.94
CA ASN A 166 0.30 -8.10 4.17
C ASN A 166 -0.12 -9.01 3.00
N MET A 167 -0.55 -8.47 1.85
CA MET A 167 -1.08 -9.27 0.75
C MET A 167 -0.11 -9.32 -0.44
N PRO A 168 0.23 -10.51 -0.99
CA PRO A 168 1.21 -10.61 -2.07
C PRO A 168 0.73 -9.96 -3.39
N PRO A 169 1.64 -9.44 -4.22
CA PRO A 169 1.34 -8.38 -5.18
C PRO A 169 0.73 -8.83 -6.52
N MET A 170 -0.03 -9.92 -6.53
CA MET A 170 -0.58 -10.50 -7.74
C MET A 170 -1.94 -9.87 -8.07
N PHE A 171 -1.90 -8.70 -8.71
CA PHE A 171 -3.10 -7.94 -9.07
C PHE A 171 -3.52 -8.16 -10.53
N ILE A 172 -4.83 -8.28 -10.76
CA ILE A 172 -5.42 -8.17 -12.11
C ILE A 172 -6.24 -6.88 -12.20
N ASN A 173 -6.18 -6.23 -13.36
CA ASN A 173 -7.07 -5.12 -13.70
C ASN A 173 -8.41 -5.70 -14.20
N GLU A 174 -9.48 -5.52 -13.42
CA GLU A 174 -10.87 -5.80 -13.82
C GLU A 174 -11.71 -4.55 -13.51
N GLN A 175 -12.41 -4.02 -14.52
CA GLN A 175 -13.26 -2.81 -14.42
C GLN A 175 -12.51 -1.56 -13.91
N ASP A 176 -11.31 -1.29 -14.43
CA ASP A 176 -10.41 -0.19 -14.01
C ASP A 176 -9.93 -0.25 -12.55
N ASN A 177 -10.12 -1.40 -11.90
CA ASN A 177 -9.71 -1.65 -10.53
C ASN A 177 -8.69 -2.79 -10.51
N TYR A 178 -7.66 -2.63 -9.69
CA TYR A 178 -6.76 -3.73 -9.34
C TYR A 178 -7.42 -4.62 -8.29
N TRP A 179 -7.22 -5.94 -8.40
CA TRP A 179 -7.76 -6.96 -7.49
C TRP A 179 -6.73 -8.04 -7.18
N SER A 180 -6.52 -8.32 -5.90
CA SER A 180 -5.58 -9.35 -5.46
C SER A 180 -6.06 -10.78 -5.77
N ARG A 181 -5.21 -11.55 -6.46
CA ARG A 181 -5.31 -13.00 -6.63
C ARG A 181 -4.25 -13.71 -5.81
N ILE A 182 -4.65 -14.49 -4.82
CA ILE A 182 -3.69 -15.07 -3.87
C ILE A 182 -4.02 -16.52 -3.55
N ASN A 183 -3.09 -17.22 -2.90
CA ASN A 183 -3.34 -18.58 -2.39
C ASN A 183 -4.14 -18.55 -1.09
N ILE A 184 -4.77 -19.68 -0.76
CA ILE A 184 -5.60 -19.84 0.44
C ILE A 184 -4.88 -19.46 1.76
N ASN A 185 -3.60 -19.80 1.92
CA ASN A 185 -2.87 -19.54 3.17
C ASN A 185 -2.71 -18.03 3.40
N SER A 186 -2.37 -17.29 2.33
CA SER A 186 -2.37 -15.83 2.33
C SER A 186 -3.77 -15.26 2.58
N ALA A 187 -4.82 -15.87 2.03
CA ALA A 187 -6.20 -15.37 2.14
C ALA A 187 -6.75 -15.50 3.56
N GLN A 188 -6.55 -16.67 4.18
CA GLN A 188 -6.86 -16.88 5.58
C GLN A 188 -6.05 -15.98 6.50
N LYS A 189 -4.73 -15.82 6.25
CA LYS A 189 -3.88 -14.90 7.04
C LYS A 189 -4.38 -13.46 6.92
N TRP A 190 -4.78 -13.05 5.71
CA TRP A 190 -5.34 -11.73 5.45
C TRP A 190 -6.60 -11.48 6.29
N CYS A 191 -7.62 -12.36 6.21
CA CYS A 191 -8.83 -12.22 7.04
C CYS A 191 -8.49 -12.16 8.55
N ARG A 192 -7.71 -13.14 9.05
CA ARG A 192 -7.37 -13.26 10.47
C ARG A 192 -6.64 -12.02 11.01
N ASN A 193 -5.74 -11.42 10.22
CA ASN A 193 -5.00 -10.21 10.61
C ASN A 193 -5.91 -9.00 10.91
N TYR A 194 -7.14 -8.99 10.41
CA TYR A 194 -8.11 -7.90 10.62
C TYR A 194 -9.33 -8.32 11.46
N GLY A 195 -9.26 -9.47 12.14
CA GLY A 195 -10.37 -10.00 12.94
C GLY A 195 -11.57 -10.44 12.10
N LEU A 196 -11.33 -10.81 10.84
CA LEU A 196 -12.32 -11.33 9.90
C LEU A 196 -12.06 -12.82 9.62
N ARG A 197 -13.01 -13.48 8.96
CA ARG A 197 -12.84 -14.86 8.43
C ARG A 197 -13.08 -14.91 6.93
N LEU A 198 -12.65 -15.99 6.27
CA LEU A 198 -13.18 -16.32 4.95
C LEU A 198 -14.68 -16.65 5.08
N PRO A 199 -15.50 -16.31 4.07
CA PRO A 199 -16.87 -16.76 4.00
C PRO A 199 -16.93 -18.26 3.71
N THR A 200 -18.01 -18.92 4.12
CA THR A 200 -18.29 -20.30 3.70
C THR A 200 -18.70 -20.35 2.23
N TYR A 201 -18.72 -21.55 1.66
CA TYR A 201 -19.23 -21.75 0.29
C TYR A 201 -20.68 -21.30 0.16
N GLU A 202 -21.51 -21.63 1.15
CA GLU A 202 -22.94 -21.35 1.21
C GLU A 202 -23.21 -19.84 1.31
N GLU A 203 -22.36 -19.09 2.04
CA GLU A 203 -22.41 -17.63 2.12
C GLU A 203 -22.09 -16.96 0.77
N ILE A 204 -21.09 -17.48 0.05
CA ILE A 204 -20.71 -17.01 -1.29
C ILE A 204 -21.76 -17.41 -2.36
N GLU A 205 -22.36 -18.60 -2.25
CA GLU A 205 -23.44 -19.07 -3.13
C GLU A 205 -24.73 -18.25 -2.95
N LEU A 206 -25.09 -17.91 -1.71
CA LEU A 206 -26.20 -17.01 -1.41
C LEU A 206 -25.95 -15.61 -1.97
N LEU A 207 -24.73 -15.08 -1.84
CA LEU A 207 -24.31 -13.81 -2.42
C LEU A 207 -24.35 -13.84 -3.96
N GLN A 208 -23.93 -14.94 -4.57
CA GLN A 208 -24.00 -15.13 -6.02
C GLN A 208 -25.45 -15.25 -6.51
N SER A 209 -26.34 -15.88 -5.75
CA SER A 209 -27.73 -16.10 -6.19
C SER A 209 -28.61 -14.86 -6.00
N HIS A 210 -28.49 -14.17 -4.85
CA HIS A 210 -29.40 -13.10 -4.44
C HIS A 210 -28.74 -11.71 -4.36
N GLY A 211 -27.41 -11.65 -4.27
CA GLY A 211 -26.63 -10.42 -4.08
C GLY A 211 -25.98 -9.82 -5.33
N ARG A 212 -26.20 -10.37 -6.53
CA ARG A 212 -25.53 -9.92 -7.79
C ARG A 212 -25.65 -8.42 -8.06
N HIS A 213 -26.77 -7.81 -7.68
CA HIS A 213 -27.01 -6.38 -7.83
C HIS A 213 -26.04 -5.53 -6.98
N LEU A 214 -25.61 -6.03 -5.82
CA LEU A 214 -24.56 -5.42 -4.99
C LEU A 214 -23.19 -5.57 -5.65
N LEU A 215 -22.88 -6.76 -6.21
CA LEU A 215 -21.63 -7.00 -6.92
C LEU A 215 -21.44 -5.99 -8.07
N MET A 216 -22.48 -5.78 -8.87
CA MET A 216 -22.47 -4.79 -9.95
C MET A 216 -22.38 -3.34 -9.43
N ARG A 217 -23.15 -2.99 -8.38
CA ARG A 217 -23.15 -1.64 -7.78
C ARG A 217 -21.78 -1.26 -7.21
N TYR A 218 -21.10 -2.19 -6.55
CA TYR A 218 -19.80 -1.97 -5.91
C TYR A 218 -18.61 -2.36 -6.79
N ARG A 219 -18.86 -2.75 -8.06
CA ARG A 219 -17.85 -3.20 -9.04
C ARG A 219 -16.94 -4.30 -8.48
N TRP A 220 -17.52 -5.28 -7.77
CA TRP A 220 -16.78 -6.46 -7.36
C TRP A 220 -16.30 -7.23 -8.60
N PRO A 221 -15.08 -7.77 -8.58
CA PRO A 221 -14.55 -8.55 -9.66
C PRO A 221 -15.18 -9.94 -9.67
N THR A 222 -15.44 -10.46 -10.87
CA THR A 222 -16.20 -11.70 -11.07
C THR A 222 -15.64 -12.59 -12.16
N GLU A 223 -14.51 -12.23 -12.82
CA GLU A 223 -13.89 -13.09 -13.84
C GLU A 223 -13.56 -14.50 -13.32
N ILE A 224 -13.09 -14.63 -12.08
CA ILE A 224 -12.63 -15.90 -11.49
C ILE A 224 -13.32 -16.24 -10.16
N SER A 225 -13.10 -17.48 -9.71
CA SER A 225 -13.62 -17.99 -8.45
C SER A 225 -13.05 -17.29 -7.21
N TYR A 226 -13.80 -17.37 -6.11
CA TYR A 226 -13.44 -16.87 -4.79
C TYR A 226 -13.05 -18.03 -3.85
N TRP A 227 -12.08 -17.78 -2.98
CA TRP A 227 -11.81 -18.65 -1.83
C TRP A 227 -12.96 -18.68 -0.84
N THR A 228 -13.22 -19.86 -0.29
CA THR A 228 -14.14 -20.07 0.82
C THR A 228 -13.43 -20.80 1.97
N SER A 229 -14.05 -20.87 3.14
CA SER A 229 -13.60 -21.71 4.25
C SER A 229 -14.10 -23.17 4.16
N SER A 230 -14.98 -23.50 3.22
CA SER A 230 -15.59 -24.82 3.12
C SER A 230 -14.72 -25.79 2.33
N VAL A 231 -14.62 -27.03 2.81
CA VAL A 231 -13.85 -28.12 2.20
C VAL A 231 -14.83 -29.21 1.73
N ASN A 232 -14.54 -29.87 0.62
CA ASN A 232 -15.28 -31.08 0.23
C ASN A 232 -14.79 -32.26 1.10
N PRO A 233 -15.66 -32.93 1.89
CA PRO A 233 -15.24 -34.00 2.79
C PRO A 233 -14.74 -35.27 2.08
N ILE A 234 -15.01 -35.44 0.78
CA ILE A 234 -14.60 -36.60 -0.01
C ILE A 234 -13.20 -36.40 -0.60
N THR A 235 -12.98 -35.25 -1.25
CA THR A 235 -11.72 -34.94 -1.96
C THR A 235 -10.69 -34.25 -1.06
N ASN A 236 -11.14 -33.72 0.08
CA ASN A 236 -10.38 -32.82 0.97
C ASN A 236 -9.88 -31.54 0.27
N GLU A 237 -10.55 -31.14 -0.82
CA GLU A 237 -10.24 -29.92 -1.58
C GLU A 237 -11.11 -28.74 -1.14
N ILE A 238 -10.61 -27.52 -1.37
CA ILE A 238 -11.32 -26.31 -0.96
C ILE A 238 -12.40 -26.00 -2.00
N LYS A 239 -13.64 -25.84 -1.52
CA LYS A 239 -14.77 -25.43 -2.35
C LYS A 239 -14.60 -23.96 -2.75
N THR A 240 -14.87 -23.67 -4.01
CA THR A 240 -14.80 -22.30 -4.55
C THR A 240 -15.99 -22.06 -5.48
N LEU A 241 -16.33 -20.78 -5.67
CA LEU A 241 -17.43 -20.38 -6.55
C LEU A 241 -17.03 -19.18 -7.39
N ASN A 242 -17.39 -19.21 -8.68
CA ASN A 242 -17.33 -18.05 -9.55
C ASN A 242 -18.60 -17.18 -9.39
N LEU A 243 -18.43 -15.93 -8.94
CA LEU A 243 -19.54 -15.00 -8.69
C LEU A 243 -20.27 -14.52 -9.96
N ARG A 244 -19.69 -14.67 -11.16
CA ARG A 244 -20.35 -14.34 -12.43
C ARG A 244 -21.30 -15.44 -12.87
N SER A 245 -20.78 -16.67 -12.95
CA SER A 245 -21.45 -17.83 -13.55
C SER A 245 -22.17 -18.73 -12.56
N GLY A 246 -21.86 -18.64 -11.26
CA GLY A 246 -22.32 -19.63 -10.27
C GLY A 246 -21.62 -20.98 -10.42
N LYS A 247 -20.51 -21.06 -11.18
CA LYS A 247 -19.78 -22.31 -11.35
C LYS A 247 -19.07 -22.70 -10.04
N TYR A 248 -19.42 -23.87 -9.52
CA TYR A 248 -18.66 -24.60 -8.51
C TYR A 248 -17.31 -25.07 -9.06
N ASP A 249 -16.26 -24.99 -8.24
CA ASP A 249 -14.96 -25.59 -8.55
C ASP A 249 -14.22 -25.99 -7.26
N GLU A 250 -13.36 -26.99 -7.37
CA GLU A 250 -12.50 -27.46 -6.29
C GLU A 250 -11.04 -27.14 -6.60
N TYR A 251 -10.30 -26.64 -5.61
CA TYR A 251 -8.89 -26.27 -5.79
C TYR A 251 -8.00 -26.76 -4.66
N ARG A 252 -6.81 -27.23 -5.07
CA ARG A 252 -5.63 -27.41 -4.23
C ARG A 252 -4.69 -26.19 -4.34
N PRO A 253 -3.86 -25.91 -3.32
CA PRO A 253 -2.71 -25.03 -3.48
C PRO A 253 -1.80 -25.51 -4.63
N PRO A 254 -1.17 -24.62 -5.42
CA PRO A 254 -0.96 -23.19 -5.17
C PRO A 254 -1.89 -22.27 -5.99
N ALA A 255 -3.14 -22.65 -6.24
CA ALA A 255 -4.08 -21.83 -7.03
C ALA A 255 -4.20 -20.37 -6.51
N LEU A 256 -4.56 -19.46 -7.41
CA LEU A 256 -4.59 -18.01 -7.16
C LEU A 256 -5.95 -17.43 -7.50
N LEU A 257 -6.76 -17.20 -6.48
CA LEU A 257 -8.18 -16.82 -6.60
C LEU A 257 -8.47 -15.49 -5.90
N TYR A 258 -9.65 -14.93 -6.16
CA TYR A 258 -10.11 -13.76 -5.43
C TYR A 258 -10.39 -14.12 -3.97
N THR A 259 -10.23 -13.12 -3.10
CA THR A 259 -10.47 -13.24 -1.65
C THR A 259 -11.51 -12.23 -1.25
N ALA A 260 -12.53 -12.67 -0.52
CA ALA A 260 -13.36 -11.82 0.31
C ALA A 260 -13.23 -12.32 1.75
N CYS A 261 -13.43 -11.43 2.72
CA CYS A 261 -13.61 -11.81 4.11
C CYS A 261 -14.96 -11.29 4.62
N VAL A 262 -15.52 -11.96 5.62
CA VAL A 262 -16.74 -11.55 6.30
C VAL A 262 -16.50 -11.32 7.78
N LYS A 263 -17.33 -10.44 8.33
CA LYS A 263 -17.58 -10.28 9.76
C LYS A 263 -19.02 -10.70 10.07
#